data_AF-A0A9P0LZE8-F1
#
_entry.id   AF-A0A9P0LZE8-F1
#
_cell.length_a   1.000
_cell.length_b   1.000
_cell.length_c   1.000
_cell.angle_alpha   90.00
_cell.angle_beta   90.00
_cell.angle_gamma   90.00
#
_symmetry.space_group_name_H-M   'P 1'
#
loop_
_entity.id
_entity.type
_entity.pdbx_description
1 polymer ?
#
loop_
_entity_poly.entity_id
_entity_poly.type
_entity_poly.pdbx_seq_one_letter_code
_entity_poly.pdbx_strand_id
1 'polypeptide(L)'
;MLIIQMCNSALMYAAKGNHPHTCQELLMNGAESSLVNLNDDTAHSIAVENNSILAKTVIRNHLIAKLDARTASPINSLSSEIDIKS
;
A
#
# COMPACT_ATOMS: atom_id res chain seq x y z
N MET A 1 21.75 -10.02 -10.03
CA MET A 1 20.61 -9.27 -9.44
C MET A 1 19.39 -9.52 -10.32
N LEU A 2 18.55 -10.52 -9.99
CA LEU A 2 17.13 -10.70 -10.41
C LEU A 2 16.73 -12.18 -10.26
N ILE A 3 16.31 -12.62 -9.06
CA ILE A 3 15.59 -13.91 -8.88
C ILE A 3 14.54 -13.83 -7.75
N ILE A 4 13.78 -12.72 -7.66
CA ILE A 4 12.65 -12.61 -6.69
C ILE A 4 11.30 -12.49 -7.41
N GLN A 5 11.26 -12.78 -8.70
CA GLN A 5 10.08 -12.64 -9.57
C GLN A 5 9.23 -13.93 -9.65
N MET A 6 9.51 -14.96 -8.83
CA MET A 6 9.09 -16.33 -9.16
C MET A 6 7.69 -16.74 -8.66
N CYS A 7 7.08 -16.06 -7.68
CA CYS A 7 5.83 -16.52 -7.08
C CYS A 7 4.88 -15.39 -6.71
N ASN A 8 3.58 -15.69 -6.80
CA ASN A 8 2.54 -14.85 -6.21
C ASN A 8 2.74 -14.74 -4.70
N SER A 9 2.72 -13.52 -4.15
CA SER A 9 2.80 -13.30 -2.71
C SER A 9 1.47 -13.66 -2.02
N ALA A 10 1.49 -13.81 -0.70
CA ALA A 10 0.27 -14.02 0.08
C ALA A 10 -0.77 -12.91 -0.18
N LEU A 11 -0.32 -11.67 -0.38
CA LEU A 11 -1.17 -10.53 -0.70
C LEU A 11 -1.84 -10.68 -2.07
N MET A 12 -1.14 -11.24 -3.06
CA MET A 12 -1.69 -11.49 -4.40
C MET A 12 -2.80 -12.56 -4.37
N TYR A 13 -2.63 -13.62 -3.58
CA TYR A 13 -3.69 -14.63 -3.40
C TYR A 13 -4.89 -14.08 -2.62
N ALA A 14 -4.67 -13.29 -1.56
CA ALA A 14 -5.74 -12.64 -0.82
C ALA A 14 -6.51 -11.63 -1.69
N ALA A 15 -5.79 -10.90 -2.56
CA ALA A 15 -6.36 -9.99 -3.55
C ALA A 15 -7.22 -10.71 -4.59
N LYS A 16 -6.76 -11.86 -5.09
CA LYS A 16 -7.50 -12.70 -6.04
C LYS A 16 -8.82 -13.22 -5.47
N GLY A 17 -8.83 -13.57 -4.18
CA GLY A 17 -10.00 -14.11 -3.48
C GLY A 17 -10.96 -13.06 -2.91
N ASN A 18 -10.74 -11.76 -3.17
CA ASN A 18 -11.50 -10.67 -2.56
C ASN A 18 -11.57 -10.76 -1.02
N HIS A 19 -10.43 -11.01 -0.36
CA HIS A 19 -10.33 -11.11 1.10
C HIS A 19 -9.76 -9.81 1.72
N PRO A 20 -10.58 -8.76 1.95
CA PRO A 20 -10.10 -7.46 2.42
C PRO A 20 -9.44 -7.52 3.80
N HIS A 21 -10.01 -8.29 4.74
CA HIS A 21 -9.44 -8.44 6.08
C HIS A 21 -8.04 -9.06 6.04
N THR A 22 -7.87 -10.15 5.28
CA THR A 22 -6.56 -10.78 5.08
C THR A 22 -5.57 -9.83 4.40
N CYS A 23 -6.01 -9.06 3.41
CA CYS A 23 -5.16 -8.04 2.77
C CYS A 23 -4.71 -6.99 3.79
N GLN A 24 -5.60 -6.52 4.65
CA GLN A 24 -5.29 -5.53 5.67
C GLN A 24 -4.26 -6.06 6.68
N GLU A 25 -4.46 -7.26 7.22
CA GLU A 25 -3.52 -7.89 8.14
C GLU A 25 -2.13 -8.06 7.50
N LEU A 26 -2.07 -8.54 6.25
CA LEU A 26 -0.81 -8.69 5.53
C LEU A 26 -0.09 -7.35 5.34
N LEU A 27 -0.83 -6.31 4.92
CA LEU A 27 -0.28 -4.96 4.74
C LEU A 27 0.20 -4.34 6.07
N MET A 28 -0.53 -4.57 7.17
CA MET A 28 -0.13 -4.14 8.51
C MET A 28 1.14 -4.84 8.99
N ASN A 29 1.34 -6.11 8.62
CA ASN A 29 2.55 -6.87 8.91
C ASN A 29 3.72 -6.54 7.96
N GLY A 30 3.59 -5.52 7.10
CA GLY A 30 4.67 -5.06 6.22
C GLY A 30 4.75 -5.80 4.88
N ALA A 31 3.66 -6.40 4.41
CA ALA A 31 3.65 -6.99 3.07
C ALA A 31 3.90 -5.91 1.99
N GLU A 32 4.84 -6.19 1.10
CA GLU A 32 5.17 -5.28 0.01
C GLU A 32 4.13 -5.38 -1.12
N SER A 33 3.33 -4.33 -1.26
CA SER A 33 2.31 -4.20 -2.31
C SER A 33 2.89 -3.86 -3.69
N SER A 34 4.16 -3.47 -3.78
CA SER A 34 4.87 -3.16 -5.03
C SER A 34 5.53 -4.38 -5.67
N LEU A 35 5.41 -5.56 -5.06
CA LEU A 35 5.89 -6.81 -5.66
C LEU A 35 5.08 -7.13 -6.91
N VAL A 36 5.78 -7.66 -7.91
CA VAL A 36 5.19 -8.20 -9.14
C VAL A 36 5.48 -9.70 -9.23
N ASN A 37 4.55 -10.43 -9.84
CA ASN A 37 4.72 -11.86 -10.11
C ASN A 37 5.40 -12.08 -11.49
N LEU A 38 5.48 -13.34 -11.94
CA LEU A 38 6.03 -13.71 -13.25
C LEU A 38 5.33 -13.08 -14.46
N ASN A 39 4.12 -12.57 -14.29
CA ASN A 39 3.34 -11.91 -15.33
C ASN A 39 3.46 -10.37 -15.26
N ASP A 40 4.36 -9.85 -14.44
CA ASP A 40 4.42 -8.42 -14.07
C ASP A 40 3.16 -7.89 -13.36
N ASP A 41 2.32 -8.78 -12.81
CA ASP A 41 1.11 -8.39 -12.09
C ASP A 41 1.42 -8.04 -10.64
N THR A 42 0.91 -6.88 -10.20
CA THR A 42 0.88 -6.52 -8.78
C THR A 42 -0.35 -7.10 -8.09
N ALA A 43 -0.36 -7.10 -6.76
CA ALA A 43 -1.57 -7.45 -5.99
C ALA A 43 -2.78 -6.56 -6.36
N HIS A 44 -2.54 -5.31 -6.78
CA HIS A 44 -3.58 -4.41 -7.25
C HIS A 44 -4.12 -4.83 -8.63
N SER A 45 -3.23 -5.13 -9.59
CA SER A 45 -3.61 -5.62 -10.93
C SER A 45 -4.46 -6.89 -10.83
N ILE A 46 -4.04 -7.86 -10.01
CA ILE A 46 -4.77 -9.11 -9.78
C ILE A 46 -6.16 -8.83 -9.20
N ALA A 47 -6.28 -7.90 -8.26
CA ALA A 47 -7.57 -7.52 -7.69
C ALA A 47 -8.51 -6.89 -8.73
N VAL A 48 -7.97 -6.13 -9.69
CA VAL A 48 -8.74 -5.54 -10.79
C VAL A 48 -9.24 -6.63 -11.73
N GLU A 49 -8.35 -7.53 -12.16
CA GLU A 49 -8.69 -8.61 -13.09
C GLU A 49 -9.72 -9.58 -12.52
N ASN A 50 -9.64 -9.86 -11.22
CA ASN A 50 -10.55 -10.79 -10.53
C ASN A 50 -11.79 -10.10 -9.96
N ASN A 51 -12.09 -8.84 -10.33
CA ASN A 51 -13.23 -8.06 -9.82
C ASN A 51 -13.32 -8.03 -8.28
N SER A 52 -12.17 -8.06 -7.61
CA SER A 52 -12.05 -8.08 -6.15
C SER A 52 -12.10 -6.67 -5.58
N ILE A 53 -13.29 -6.07 -5.62
CA ILE A 53 -13.52 -4.65 -5.31
C ILE A 53 -13.06 -4.28 -3.90
N LEU A 54 -13.35 -5.11 -2.90
CA LEU A 54 -13.04 -4.81 -1.49
C LEU A 54 -11.53 -4.89 -1.24
N ALA A 55 -10.89 -5.98 -1.68
CA ALA A 55 -9.44 -6.13 -1.57
C ALA A 55 -8.70 -5.02 -2.34
N LYS A 56 -9.15 -4.67 -3.54
CA LYS A 56 -8.62 -3.56 -4.34
C LYS A 56 -8.68 -2.23 -3.59
N THR A 57 -9.78 -1.96 -2.87
CA THR A 57 -9.93 -0.73 -2.09
C THR A 57 -8.98 -0.69 -0.90
N VAL A 58 -8.85 -1.79 -0.17
CA VAL A 58 -7.89 -1.90 0.96
C VAL A 58 -6.45 -1.65 0.51
N ILE A 59 -6.02 -2.33 -0.57
CA ILE A 59 -4.67 -2.18 -1.12
C ILE A 59 -4.43 -0.73 -1.58
N ARG A 60 -5.38 -0.12 -2.29
CA ARG A 60 -5.29 1.28 -2.73
C ARG A 60 -5.20 2.24 -1.55
N ASN A 61 -6.04 2.07 -0.54
CA ASN A 61 -6.05 2.95 0.62
C ASN A 61 -4.74 2.87 1.39
N HIS A 62 -4.16 1.67 1.53
CA HIS A 62 -2.85 1.51 2.14
C HIS A 62 -1.74 2.20 1.35
N LEU A 63 -1.76 2.10 0.01
CA LEU A 63 -0.80 2.80 -0.86
C LEU A 63 -0.90 4.32 -0.70
N ILE A 64 -2.12 4.88 -0.69
CA ILE A 64 -2.36 6.30 -0.46
C ILE A 64 -1.84 6.70 0.93
N ALA A 65 -2.16 5.94 1.98
CA ALA A 65 -1.67 6.20 3.33
C ALA A 65 -0.13 6.16 3.43
N LYS A 66 0.54 5.25 2.71
CA LYS A 66 2.01 5.16 2.65
C LYS A 66 2.63 6.37 1.93
N LEU A 67 1.92 6.93 0.94
CA LEU A 67 2.32 8.16 0.25
C LEU A 67 2.07 9.40 1.14
N ASP A 68 0.92 9.46 1.81
CA ASP A 68 0.58 10.56 2.73
C ASP A 68 1.51 10.59 3.95
N ALA A 69 1.89 9.43 4.48
CA ALA A 69 2.89 9.34 5.55
C ALA A 69 4.26 9.89 5.13
N ARG A 70 4.60 9.85 3.82
CA ARG A 70 5.81 10.50 3.29
C ARG A 70 5.66 12.01 3.17
N THR A 71 4.46 12.52 2.86
CA THR A 71 4.21 13.96 2.72
C THR A 71 3.95 14.65 4.07
N ALA A 72 3.54 13.90 5.10
CA ALA A 72 3.30 14.40 6.46
C ALA A 72 4.56 14.52 7.34
N SER A 73 5.77 14.34 6.78
CA SER A 73 7.01 14.69 7.49
C SER A 73 7.11 16.22 7.63
N PRO A 74 7.55 16.74 8.79
CA PRO A 74 7.16 18.07 9.29
C PRO A 74 7.95 19.19 8.61
N ILE A 75 7.36 19.86 7.63
CA ILE A 75 7.82 21.20 7.18
C ILE A 75 7.00 22.32 7.85
N ASN A 76 5.99 21.99 8.68
CA ASN A 76 5.20 23.00 9.38
C ASN A 76 5.76 23.37 10.77
N SER A 77 7.09 23.45 10.91
CA SER A 77 7.75 23.91 12.15
C SER A 77 8.26 25.35 12.09
N LEU A 78 7.89 26.17 11.10
CA LEU A 78 8.21 27.61 11.10
C LEU A 78 7.06 28.46 10.52
N SER A 79 6.00 28.73 11.28
CA SER A 79 5.22 29.98 11.17
C SER A 79 4.17 30.18 12.28
N SER A 80 4.55 29.97 13.54
CA SER A 80 3.79 30.54 14.66
C SER A 80 4.69 30.76 15.87
N GLU A 81 5.37 31.91 15.90
CA GLU A 81 5.75 32.68 17.11
C GLU A 81 6.70 33.83 16.73
N ILE A 82 6.17 34.86 16.08
CA ILE A 82 6.64 36.24 16.33
C ILE A 82 5.44 36.94 16.96
N ASP A 83 5.23 36.65 18.23
CA ASP A 83 4.36 37.45 19.09
C ASP A 83 4.96 37.46 20.50
N ILE A 84 6.11 38.13 20.66
CA ILE A 84 6.59 38.51 21.98
C ILE A 84 7.04 39.97 21.97
N LYS A 85 6.07 40.79 22.43
CA LYS A 85 6.17 41.95 23.33
C LYS A 85 6.60 43.31 22.76
N SER A 86 5.61 44.21 22.87
CA SER A 86 5.60 45.54 23.53
C SER A 86 6.73 46.52 23.25
#